data_AF-A0A554VBB4-F1
#
_entry.id   AF-A0A554VBB4-F1
#
_cell.length_a   1.000
_cell.length_b   1.000
_cell.length_c   1.000
_cell.angle_alpha   90.00
_cell.angle_beta   90.00
_cell.angle_gamma   90.00
#
_symmetry.space_group_name_H-M   'P 1'
#
loop_
_entity.id
_entity.type
_entity.pdbx_description
1 polymer ?
#
loop_
_entity_poly.entity_id
_entity_poly.type
_entity_poly.pdbx_seq_one_letter_code
_entity_poly.pdbx_strand_id
1 'polypeptide(L)'
;MDDNLKDFVSYLNQSLPSDIDYRELSNLCLTLFCIIGILPERFQSLELNKENLAIIFSKIAKEKKLPTYPPLASVYGASFHKSHDKGHWLEVMASILKLKNEPDIKEAEKLLILS
;
A
#
# COMPACT_ATOMS: atom_id res chain seq x y z
N MET A 1 15.51 -8.37 -2.15
CA MET A 1 14.74 -7.61 -1.13
C MET A 1 15.39 -7.96 0.20
N ASP A 2 15.81 -6.94 0.94
CA ASP A 2 16.38 -7.07 2.29
C ASP A 2 15.45 -7.91 3.21
N ASP A 3 16.02 -8.57 4.20
CA ASP A 3 15.29 -9.43 5.14
C ASP A 3 14.28 -8.61 5.97
N ASN A 4 14.62 -7.38 6.37
CA ASN A 4 13.68 -6.50 7.07
C ASN A 4 12.43 -6.16 6.23
N LEU A 5 12.59 -6.01 4.91
CA LEU A 5 11.46 -5.78 4.01
C LEU A 5 10.63 -7.06 3.80
N LYS A 6 11.21 -8.25 3.86
CA LYS A 6 10.46 -9.52 3.83
C LYS A 6 9.62 -9.69 5.09
N ASP A 7 10.18 -9.35 6.25
CA ASP A 7 9.46 -9.37 7.52
C ASP A 7 8.30 -8.37 7.50
N PHE A 8 8.51 -7.19 6.94
CA PHE A 8 7.46 -6.19 6.77
C PHE A 8 6.33 -6.65 5.83
N VAL A 9 6.67 -7.26 4.68
CA VAL A 9 5.66 -7.86 3.79
C VAL A 9 4.87 -8.95 4.51
N SER A 10 5.55 -9.79 5.28
CA SER A 10 4.91 -10.87 6.05
C SER A 10 3.95 -10.31 7.09
N TYR A 11 4.37 -9.25 7.79
CA TYR A 11 3.53 -8.51 8.73
C TYR A 11 2.28 -7.92 8.06
N LEU A 12 2.43 -7.21 6.94
CA LEU A 12 1.28 -6.64 6.24
C LEU A 12 0.31 -7.73 5.79
N ASN A 13 0.81 -8.84 5.26
CA ASN A 13 -0.05 -9.95 4.84
C ASN A 13 -0.86 -10.57 5.99
N GLN A 14 -0.27 -10.66 7.18
CA GLN A 14 -0.93 -11.17 8.38
C GLN A 14 -1.93 -10.16 8.96
N SER A 15 -1.59 -8.87 8.96
CA SER A 15 -2.40 -7.82 9.56
C SER A 15 -3.63 -7.47 8.72
N LEU A 16 -3.47 -7.46 7.39
CA LEU A 16 -4.53 -7.04 6.49
C LEU A 16 -5.63 -8.10 6.37
N PRO A 17 -6.92 -7.71 6.36
CA PRO A 17 -8.03 -8.63 6.09
C PRO A 17 -7.82 -9.45 4.81
N SER A 18 -8.36 -10.66 4.77
CA SER A 18 -8.27 -11.51 3.57
C SER A 18 -9.08 -10.97 2.39
N ASP A 19 -10.11 -10.21 2.68
CA ASP A 19 -11.08 -9.60 1.77
C ASP A 19 -10.88 -8.09 1.61
N ILE A 20 -9.73 -7.56 2.03
CA ILE A 20 -9.37 -6.16 1.86
C ILE A 20 -9.59 -5.72 0.42
N ASP A 21 -10.23 -4.57 0.23
CA ASP A 21 -10.53 -4.06 -1.09
C ASP A 21 -9.38 -3.17 -1.63
N TYR A 22 -9.51 -2.82 -2.91
CA TYR A 22 -8.50 -2.00 -3.57
C TYR A 22 -8.39 -0.58 -3.00
N ARG A 23 -9.50 0.01 -2.54
CA ARG A 23 -9.52 1.35 -1.97
C ARG A 23 -8.79 1.36 -0.63
N GLU A 24 -9.11 0.41 0.25
CA GLU A 24 -8.47 0.24 1.55
C GLU A 24 -6.95 0.05 1.38
N LEU A 25 -6.54 -0.83 0.46
CA LEU A 25 -5.12 -1.05 0.19
C LEU A 25 -4.43 0.18 -0.42
N SER A 26 -5.12 0.93 -1.28
CA SER A 26 -4.60 2.19 -1.84
C SER A 26 -4.46 3.28 -0.78
N ASN A 27 -5.43 3.38 0.13
CA ASN A 27 -5.38 4.30 1.26
C ASN A 27 -4.20 3.98 2.18
N LEU A 28 -3.96 2.70 2.49
CA LEU A 28 -2.81 2.28 3.28
C LEU A 28 -1.48 2.59 2.56
N CYS A 29 -1.39 2.36 1.24
CA CYS A 29 -0.21 2.70 0.45
C CYS A 29 0.13 4.19 0.53
N LEU A 30 -0.89 5.04 0.33
CA LEU A 30 -0.76 6.49 0.45
C LEU A 30 -0.35 6.90 1.85
N THR A 31 -0.99 6.33 2.88
CA THR A 31 -0.68 6.66 4.27
C THR A 31 0.76 6.34 4.59
N LEU A 32 1.24 5.13 4.26
CA LEU A 32 2.63 4.72 4.52
C LEU A 32 3.66 5.49 3.70
N PHE A 33 3.28 6.02 2.54
CA PHE A 33 4.13 6.94 1.78
C PHE A 33 4.29 8.29 2.48
N CYS A 34 3.28 8.74 3.23
CA CYS A 34 3.28 10.04 3.90
C CYS A 34 3.78 9.98 5.34
N ILE A 35 3.42 8.94 6.08
CA ILE A 35 3.64 8.83 7.52
C ILE A 35 3.98 7.39 7.92
N ILE A 36 5.17 7.22 8.46
CA ILE A 36 5.63 5.93 8.98
C ILE A 36 5.15 5.65 10.41
N GLY A 37 4.74 6.68 11.15
CA GLY A 37 4.38 6.61 12.57
C GLY A 37 3.15 5.75 12.89
N ILE A 38 2.36 5.36 11.89
CA ILE A 38 1.23 4.44 12.07
C ILE A 38 1.67 2.97 12.19
N LEU A 39 2.92 2.66 11.86
CA LEU A 39 3.48 1.32 11.96
C LEU A 39 3.89 1.00 13.40
N PRO A 40 3.89 -0.29 13.79
CA PRO A 40 4.54 -0.73 15.03
C PRO A 40 6.00 -0.28 15.11
N GLU A 41 6.48 0.02 16.32
CA GLU A 41 7.83 0.58 16.56
C GLU A 41 8.95 -0.15 15.82
N ARG A 42 8.89 -1.50 15.76
CA ARG A 42 9.88 -2.34 15.07
C ARG A 42 10.03 -2.04 13.57
N PHE A 43 9.06 -1.39 12.96
CA PHE A 43 9.06 -1.03 11.53
C PHE A 43 9.22 0.47 11.28
N GLN A 44 9.21 1.30 12.33
CA GLN A 44 9.32 2.77 12.17
C GLN A 44 10.72 3.21 11.71
N SER A 45 11.74 2.37 11.88
CA SER A 45 13.09 2.61 11.37
C SER A 45 13.32 2.07 9.96
N LEU A 46 12.30 1.49 9.30
CA LEU A 46 12.44 0.98 7.93
C LEU A 46 12.60 2.12 6.93
N GLU A 47 13.53 1.96 6.00
CA GLU A 47 13.65 2.84 4.84
C GLU A 47 12.61 2.48 3.76
N LEU A 48 11.37 2.92 3.97
CA LEU A 48 10.26 2.76 3.03
C LEU A 48 10.27 3.86 1.96
N ASN A 49 11.23 3.79 1.05
CA ASN A 49 11.19 4.64 -0.15
C ASN A 49 10.06 4.19 -1.11
N LYS A 50 9.66 5.10 -2.02
CA LYS A 50 8.59 4.84 -3.00
C LYS A 50 8.80 3.57 -3.84
N GLU A 51 10.04 3.23 -4.17
CA GLU A 51 10.34 2.07 -5.02
C GLU A 51 10.07 0.77 -4.27
N ASN A 52 10.52 0.70 -3.01
CA ASN A 52 10.27 -0.43 -2.12
C ASN A 52 8.78 -0.55 -1.80
N LEU A 53 8.11 0.56 -1.48
CA LEU A 53 6.69 0.56 -1.16
C LEU A 53 5.85 0.08 -2.36
N ALA A 54 6.15 0.55 -3.58
CA ALA A 54 5.46 0.09 -4.78
C ALA A 54 5.62 -1.41 -5.03
N ILE A 55 6.82 -1.96 -4.79
CA ILE A 55 7.08 -3.40 -4.92
C ILE A 55 6.33 -4.20 -3.84
N ILE A 56 6.30 -3.70 -2.61
CA ILE A 56 5.57 -4.32 -1.49
C ILE A 56 4.09 -4.41 -1.85
N PHE A 57 3.47 -3.29 -2.20
CA PHE A 57 2.04 -3.25 -2.48
C PHE A 57 1.64 -4.03 -3.73
N SER A 58 2.51 -4.12 -4.74
CA SER A 58 2.25 -4.99 -5.90
C SER A 58 2.20 -6.47 -5.52
N LYS A 59 3.02 -6.90 -4.55
CA LYS A 59 2.98 -8.26 -4.01
C LYS A 59 1.75 -8.49 -3.14
N ILE A 60 1.47 -7.58 -2.20
CA ILE A 60 0.29 -7.68 -1.34
C ILE A 60 -0.99 -7.74 -2.18
N ALA A 61 -1.13 -6.90 -3.20
CA ALA A 61 -2.29 -6.92 -4.09
C ALA A 61 -2.50 -8.25 -4.80
N LYS A 62 -1.41 -8.91 -5.20
CA LYS A 62 -1.44 -10.25 -5.80
C LYS A 62 -1.84 -11.31 -4.78
N GLU A 63 -1.28 -11.25 -3.58
CA GLU A 63 -1.55 -12.21 -2.49
C GLU A 63 -2.98 -12.11 -1.97
N LYS A 64 -3.50 -10.88 -1.84
CA LYS A 64 -4.90 -10.59 -1.50
C LYS A 64 -5.87 -10.76 -2.67
N LYS A 65 -5.38 -11.22 -3.83
CA LYS A 65 -6.19 -11.51 -5.04
C LYS A 65 -7.04 -10.33 -5.50
N LEU A 66 -6.53 -9.11 -5.37
CA LEU A 66 -7.22 -7.92 -5.87
C LEU A 66 -7.41 -8.03 -7.39
N PRO A 67 -8.49 -7.44 -7.94
CA PRO A 67 -8.70 -7.37 -9.39
C PRO A 67 -7.47 -6.78 -10.09
N THR A 68 -7.04 -7.38 -11.20
CA THR A 68 -5.89 -6.91 -11.99
C THR A 68 -6.11 -5.48 -12.51
N TYR A 69 -7.35 -5.14 -12.85
CA TYR A 69 -7.78 -3.81 -13.30
C TYR A 69 -8.96 -3.34 -12.43
N PRO A 70 -8.69 -2.82 -11.23
CA PRO A 70 -9.75 -2.38 -10.33
C PRO A 70 -10.43 -1.11 -10.88
N PRO A 71 -11.78 -1.01 -10.86
CA PRO A 71 -12.49 0.15 -11.41
C PRO A 71 -12.07 1.49 -10.81
N LEU A 72 -11.67 1.48 -9.54
CA LEU A 72 -11.23 2.68 -8.82
C LEU A 72 -9.78 3.11 -9.16
N ALA A 73 -9.05 2.38 -10.00
CA ALA A 73 -7.68 2.76 -10.38
C ALA A 73 -7.59 4.15 -11.03
N SER A 74 -8.66 4.60 -11.71
CA SER A 74 -8.71 5.91 -12.36
C SER A 74 -8.70 7.06 -11.36
N VAL A 75 -9.24 6.86 -10.15
CA VAL A 75 -9.20 7.84 -9.04
C VAL A 75 -7.76 8.18 -8.67
N TYR A 76 -6.84 7.22 -8.84
CA TYR A 76 -5.43 7.39 -8.54
C TYR A 76 -4.56 7.63 -9.78
N GLY A 77 -5.15 7.75 -10.98
CA GLY A 77 -4.40 7.88 -12.24
C GLY A 77 -3.65 6.61 -12.65
N ALA A 78 -3.96 5.45 -12.04
CA ALA A 78 -3.20 4.21 -12.18
C ALA A 78 -3.80 3.21 -13.19
N SER A 79 -4.82 3.60 -13.96
CA SER A 79 -5.58 2.70 -14.86
C SER A 79 -4.75 2.05 -15.98
N PHE A 80 -3.59 2.60 -16.33
CA PHE A 80 -2.74 2.09 -17.40
C PHE A 80 -1.80 0.95 -16.94
N HIS A 81 -1.76 0.67 -15.64
CA HIS A 81 -0.96 -0.40 -15.06
C HIS A 81 -1.84 -1.40 -14.31
N LYS A 82 -1.43 -2.67 -14.27
CA LYS A 82 -2.13 -3.68 -13.49
C LYS A 82 -1.86 -3.46 -12.00
N SER A 83 -2.85 -3.71 -11.15
CA SER A 83 -2.69 -3.61 -9.68
C SER A 83 -1.61 -4.54 -9.11
N HIS A 84 -1.19 -5.57 -9.86
CA HIS A 84 -0.12 -6.49 -9.46
C HIS A 84 1.27 -6.03 -9.91
N ASP A 85 1.35 -4.90 -10.62
CA ASP A 85 2.59 -4.33 -11.15
C ASP A 85 3.04 -3.15 -10.29
N LYS A 86 4.37 -3.02 -10.13
CA LYS A 86 5.01 -1.90 -9.42
C LYS A 86 4.57 -0.53 -9.95
N GLY A 87 4.46 -0.37 -11.27
CA GLY A 87 4.12 0.92 -11.90
C GLY A 87 2.77 1.46 -11.44
N HIS A 88 1.82 0.58 -11.13
CA HIS A 88 0.52 0.98 -10.62
C HIS A 88 0.61 1.68 -9.28
N TRP A 89 1.38 1.14 -8.33
CA TRP A 89 1.51 1.69 -6.99
C TRP A 89 2.37 2.96 -6.97
N LEU A 90 3.30 3.12 -7.92
CA LEU A 90 3.98 4.40 -8.14
C LEU A 90 2.99 5.50 -8.55
N GLU A 91 2.04 5.19 -9.43
CA GLU A 91 0.97 6.14 -9.80
C GLU A 91 0.02 6.41 -8.63
N VAL A 92 -0.34 5.38 -7.85
CA VAL A 92 -1.13 5.55 -6.62
C VAL A 92 -0.45 6.56 -5.69
N MET A 93 0.82 6.38 -5.37
CA MET A 93 1.57 7.35 -4.53
C MET A 93 1.67 8.73 -5.19
N ALA A 94 1.93 8.79 -6.50
CA ALA A 94 2.03 10.07 -7.21
C ALA A 94 0.71 10.86 -7.22
N SER A 95 -0.43 10.18 -7.03
CA SER A 95 -1.75 10.81 -7.02
C SER A 95 -1.93 11.84 -5.90
N ILE A 96 -1.17 11.76 -4.79
CA ILE A 96 -1.20 12.79 -3.75
C ILE A 96 -0.73 14.16 -4.28
N LEU A 97 0.26 14.15 -5.19
CA LEU A 97 0.82 15.36 -5.78
C LEU A 97 0.03 15.78 -7.03
N LYS A 98 -0.37 14.82 -7.86
CA LYS A 98 -1.02 15.07 -9.16
C LYS A 98 -2.50 15.38 -9.04
N LEU A 99 -3.20 14.67 -8.15
CA LEU A 99 -4.66 14.67 -8.03
C LEU A 99 -5.15 15.17 -6.66
N LYS A 100 -4.23 15.50 -5.75
CA LYS A 100 -4.52 15.92 -4.37
C LYS A 100 -5.31 14.86 -3.58
N ASN A 101 -5.04 13.58 -3.84
CA ASN A 101 -5.62 12.49 -3.06
C ASN A 101 -4.99 12.45 -1.68
N GLU A 102 -5.74 12.83 -0.65
CA GLU A 102 -5.30 12.76 0.74
C GLU A 102 -5.63 11.39 1.35
N PRO A 103 -4.70 10.74 2.06
CA PRO A 103 -5.00 9.50 2.76
C PRO A 103 -5.90 9.73 3.99
N ASP A 104 -6.83 8.80 4.24
CA ASP A 104 -7.49 8.65 5.53
C ASP A 104 -6.59 7.85 6.48
N ILE A 105 -5.82 8.58 7.29
CA ILE A 105 -4.87 8.00 8.25
C ILE A 105 -5.58 7.08 9.27
N LYS A 106 -6.78 7.44 9.71
CA LYS A 106 -7.52 6.66 10.73
C LYS A 106 -8.03 5.34 10.18
N GLU A 107 -8.42 5.31 8.90
CA GLU A 107 -8.78 4.08 8.23
C GLU A 107 -7.55 3.16 8.07
N ALA A 108 -6.40 3.72 7.67
CA ALA A 108 -5.16 2.97 7.53
C ALA A 108 -4.67 2.40 8.87
N GLU A 109 -4.76 3.16 9.97
CA GLU A 109 -4.41 2.69 11.32
C GLU A 109 -5.23 1.46 11.72
N LYS A 110 -6.54 1.46 11.46
CA LYS A 110 -7.42 0.33 11.81
C LYS A 110 -7.00 -0.99 11.16
N LEU A 111 -6.40 -0.94 9.97
CA LEU A 111 -5.91 -2.12 9.27
C LEU A 111 -4.66 -2.75 9.92
N LEU A 112 -3.98 -2.02 10.81
CA LEU A 112 -2.70 -2.42 11.40
C LEU A 112 -2.79 -2.79 12.89
N ILE A 113 -3.98 -2.65 13.51
CA ILE A 113 -4.20 -2.82 14.95
C ILE A 113 -4.41 -4.30 15.37
N LEU A 114 -4.63 -5.22 14.42
CA LEU A 114 -5.04 -6.61 14.70
C LEU A 114 -3.92 -7.67 14.70
N SER A 115 -2.65 -7.28 14.79
CA SER A 115 -1.49 -8.19 14.71
C SER A 115 -0.71 -8.31 16.01
#